data_AF-A0A9D9ID38-F1
#
_entry.id   AF-A0A9D9ID38-F1
#
_cell.length_a   1.000
_cell.length_b   1.000
_cell.length_c   1.000
_cell.angle_alpha   90.00
_cell.angle_beta   90.00
_cell.angle_gamma   90.00
#
_symmetry.space_group_name_H-M   'P 1'
#
loop_
_entity.id
_entity.type
_entity.pdbx_description
1 polymer ?
#
loop_
_entity_poly.entity_id
_entity_poly.type
_entity_poly.pdbx_seq_one_letter_code
_entity_poly.pdbx_strand_id
1 'polypeptide(L)'
;MKGSGNSRASGIQFYSRIASLLENAAVRFTMTDCGLYCCVRAFMDSGYGHQDNGCGHEIRIVLIPLVARTPAEAVLQREETSSLAGQSYTVIVSEDRWMKSPEIISSRILAHLGIFRGIFARDCEVRKITRPEADSFLARSHSYGGASSRYCYGVFLKRDRIRPHNAAYRPECSHIPGLTAGTGIPCGSPLPPIRPGAMIAAAEFSNARRWIKDGLTVRSYEWIRYASLPDIRINGGMGKVLNHFIREVRPDDIMSYADLEWSDGDVYRALGFEEDGAKGPVMFAVDTRTWTRTPVRMAAGDTATADPSAIHGQPAAGTTMYLQNFGSRKFRLRLYRNP
;
A
#
# COMPACT_ATOMS: atom_id res chain seq x y z
N MET A 1 35.88 8.07 9.51
CA MET A 1 34.81 7.94 10.53
C MET A 1 34.16 9.30 10.77
N LYS A 2 33.03 9.60 10.12
CA LYS A 2 32.10 10.72 10.40
C LYS A 2 30.94 10.55 9.42
N GLY A 3 29.81 10.01 9.88
CA GLY A 3 28.66 9.71 9.02
C GLY A 3 27.56 8.84 9.64
N SER A 4 27.68 8.41 10.90
CA SER A 4 26.66 7.62 11.60
C SER A 4 25.58 8.45 12.32
N GLY A 5 25.70 9.78 12.36
CA GLY A 5 24.80 10.64 13.14
C GLY A 5 23.45 10.92 12.48
N ASN A 6 23.38 10.99 11.15
CA ASN A 6 22.20 11.50 10.45
C ASN A 6 21.10 10.44 10.28
N SER A 7 21.46 9.18 9.97
CA SER A 7 20.50 8.08 9.80
C SER A 7 19.89 7.61 11.12
N ARG A 8 20.63 7.70 12.23
CA ARG A 8 20.10 7.35 13.56
C ARG A 8 19.12 8.41 14.07
N ALA A 9 19.37 9.69 13.77
CA ALA A 9 18.45 10.77 14.09
C ALA A 9 17.16 10.72 13.25
N SER A 10 17.25 10.38 11.95
CA SER A 10 16.07 10.23 11.09
C SER A 10 15.21 9.03 11.50
N GLY A 11 15.82 7.89 11.84
CA GLY A 11 15.10 6.72 12.37
C GLY A 11 14.34 7.03 13.67
N ILE A 12 14.92 7.81 14.58
CA ILE A 12 14.22 8.26 15.80
C ILE A 12 13.02 9.17 15.45
N GLN A 13 13.19 10.08 14.49
CA GLN A 13 12.08 10.91 14.01
C GLN A 13 10.99 10.07 13.33
N PHE A 14 11.34 9.03 12.57
CA PHE A 14 10.40 8.12 11.94
C PHE A 14 9.54 7.39 13.00
N TYR A 15 10.17 6.80 14.01
CA TYR A 15 9.45 6.06 15.06
C TYR A 15 8.55 6.96 15.91
N SER A 16 9.06 8.13 16.32
CA SER A 16 8.26 9.09 17.10
C SER A 16 7.02 9.58 16.34
N ARG A 17 7.11 9.79 15.02
CA ARG A 17 5.96 10.17 14.20
C ARG A 17 4.91 9.06 14.09
N ILE A 18 5.32 7.80 14.03
CA ILE A 18 4.39 6.66 14.08
C ILE A 18 3.71 6.59 15.46
N ALA A 19 4.46 6.78 16.55
CA ALA A 19 3.88 6.85 17.89
C ALA A 19 2.81 7.96 17.98
N SER A 20 3.14 9.18 17.55
CA SER A 20 2.21 10.30 17.54
C SER A 20 0.97 10.05 16.67
N LEU A 21 1.12 9.37 15.52
CA LEU A 21 -0.02 8.96 14.69
C LEU A 21 -0.99 8.07 15.50
N LEU A 22 -0.46 7.07 16.21
CA LEU A 22 -1.26 6.11 16.96
C LEU A 22 -1.88 6.75 18.23
N GLU A 23 -1.14 7.62 18.92
CA GLU A 23 -1.63 8.41 20.06
C GLU A 23 -2.79 9.32 19.64
N ASN A 24 -2.63 10.08 18.54
CA ASN A 24 -3.68 10.93 18.00
C ASN A 24 -4.89 10.13 17.53
N ALA A 25 -4.69 8.88 17.11
CA ALA A 25 -5.74 7.94 16.76
C ALA A 25 -6.41 7.27 17.96
N ALA A 26 -5.99 7.58 19.19
CA ALA A 26 -6.40 6.91 20.43
C ALA A 26 -6.24 5.38 20.36
N VAL A 27 -5.26 4.90 19.59
CA VAL A 27 -4.93 3.48 19.47
C VAL A 27 -4.08 3.08 20.66
N ARG A 28 -4.42 1.98 21.32
CA ARG A 28 -3.54 1.39 22.34
C ARG A 28 -2.40 0.66 21.63
N PHE A 29 -1.16 0.97 21.97
CA PHE A 29 0.00 0.30 21.37
C PHE A 29 1.17 0.16 22.35
N THR A 30 2.07 -0.77 22.04
CA THR A 30 3.40 -0.87 22.67
C THR A 30 4.46 -0.85 21.59
N MET A 31 5.57 -0.14 21.82
CA MET A 31 6.72 -0.13 20.93
C MET A 31 7.89 -0.86 21.60
N THR A 32 8.50 -1.79 20.87
CA THR A 32 9.71 -2.49 21.28
C THR A 32 10.84 -2.09 20.34
N ASP A 33 11.93 -1.56 20.89
CA ASP A 33 13.19 -1.40 20.16
C ASP A 33 13.86 -2.76 20.06
N CYS A 34 14.07 -3.22 18.83
CA CYS A 34 14.71 -4.49 18.55
C CYS A 34 16.08 -4.28 17.86
N GLY A 35 16.72 -3.14 18.11
CA GLY A 35 18.03 -2.78 17.58
C GLY A 35 17.91 -1.99 16.28
N LEU A 36 17.89 -2.67 15.14
CA LEU A 36 17.84 -2.03 13.81
C LEU A 36 16.42 -1.70 13.34
N TYR A 37 15.39 -1.98 14.13
CA TYR A 37 13.99 -1.80 13.76
C TYR A 37 13.13 -1.63 15.00
N CYS A 38 11.94 -1.06 14.83
CA CYS A 38 10.96 -0.93 15.89
C CYS A 38 9.72 -1.76 15.58
N CYS A 39 9.32 -2.60 16.53
CA CYS A 39 8.09 -3.39 16.44
C CYS A 39 6.99 -2.68 17.24
N VAL A 40 5.90 -2.32 16.57
CA VAL A 40 4.72 -1.77 17.21
C VAL A 40 3.64 -2.84 17.27
N ARG A 41 3.14 -3.12 18.47
CA ARG A 41 1.95 -3.95 18.67
C ARG A 41 0.80 -3.02 18.94
N ALA A 42 -0.14 -2.93 18.01
CA ALA A 42 -1.32 -2.08 18.11
C ALA A 42 -2.56 -2.94 18.35
N PHE A 43 -3.41 -2.53 19.30
CA PHE A 43 -4.57 -3.28 19.74
C PHE A 43 -5.85 -2.60 19.24
N MET A 44 -6.65 -3.35 18.48
CA MET A 44 -7.97 -2.90 18.05
C MET A 44 -9.04 -3.30 19.07
N ASP A 45 -9.94 -2.37 19.37
CA ASP A 45 -11.18 -2.72 20.06
C ASP A 45 -12.06 -3.57 19.13
N SER A 46 -12.74 -4.58 19.67
CA SER A 46 -13.28 -5.79 19.02
C SER A 46 -14.41 -5.62 17.98
N GLY A 47 -14.47 -4.49 17.27
CA GLY A 47 -15.60 -4.12 16.41
C GLY A 47 -15.49 -4.46 14.93
N TYR A 48 -14.34 -4.90 14.39
CA TYR A 48 -14.22 -5.15 12.93
C TYR A 48 -13.18 -6.21 12.55
N GLY A 49 -13.67 -7.33 11.99
CA GLY A 49 -13.06 -7.95 10.81
C GLY A 49 -11.76 -8.75 10.95
N HIS A 50 -11.72 -9.73 11.85
CA HIS A 50 -11.30 -11.11 11.58
C HIS A 50 -12.07 -11.98 12.59
N GLN A 51 -12.53 -13.17 12.19
CA GLN A 51 -13.15 -14.08 13.15
C GLN A 51 -12.03 -14.81 13.88
N ASP A 52 -11.61 -14.28 15.03
CA ASP A 52 -10.88 -15.07 16.02
C ASP A 52 -11.33 -14.67 17.45
N ASN A 53 -12.10 -15.57 18.06
CA ASN A 53 -12.09 -16.01 19.46
C ASN A 53 -11.95 -15.00 20.62
N GLY A 54 -12.43 -13.77 20.48
CA GLY A 54 -12.74 -12.94 21.66
C GLY A 54 -11.52 -12.34 22.39
N CYS A 55 -10.32 -12.38 21.80
CA CYS A 55 -9.22 -11.48 22.15
C CYS A 55 -9.23 -10.27 21.19
N GLY A 56 -8.88 -9.08 21.68
CA GLY A 56 -8.73 -7.90 20.81
C GLY A 56 -7.78 -8.22 19.65
N HIS A 57 -8.06 -7.70 18.47
CA HIS A 57 -7.24 -7.97 17.30
C HIS A 57 -5.93 -7.18 17.40
N GLU A 58 -4.82 -7.89 17.52
CA GLU A 58 -3.49 -7.30 17.51
C GLU A 58 -2.96 -7.22 16.07
N ILE A 59 -2.53 -6.02 15.68
CA ILE A 59 -1.78 -5.79 14.45
C ILE A 59 -0.34 -5.47 14.82
N ARG A 60 0.59 -6.15 14.16
CA ARG A 60 2.02 -5.86 14.26
C ARG A 60 2.41 -4.90 13.14
N ILE A 61 3.05 -3.79 13.47
CA ILE A 61 3.64 -2.86 12.50
C ILE A 61 5.16 -2.89 12.71
N VAL A 62 5.89 -3.35 11.71
CA VAL A 62 7.36 -3.39 11.76
C VAL A 62 7.92 -2.20 10.99
N LEU A 63 8.62 -1.33 11.70
CA LEU A 63 9.22 -0.11 11.17
C LEU A 63 10.67 -0.39 10.79
N ILE A 64 10.99 -0.30 9.50
CA ILE A 64 12.32 -0.55 8.96
C ILE A 64 13.01 0.79 8.65
N PRO A 65 14.05 1.18 9.39
CA PRO A 65 14.81 2.39 9.10
C PRO A 65 15.74 2.15 7.90
N LEU A 66 16.02 3.22 7.16
CA LEU A 66 16.93 3.20 6.02
C LEU A 66 18.36 3.34 6.54
N VAL A 67 19.00 2.21 6.84
CA VAL A 67 20.34 2.16 7.47
C VAL A 67 21.40 1.43 6.63
N ALA A 68 20.98 0.58 5.69
CA ALA A 68 21.89 -0.18 4.85
C ALA A 68 22.60 0.71 3.81
N ARG A 69 23.93 0.68 3.82
CA ARG A 69 24.82 1.38 2.88
C ARG A 69 25.26 0.50 1.73
N THR A 70 25.04 -0.80 1.82
CA THR A 70 25.32 -1.76 0.74
C THR A 70 24.10 -2.64 0.46
N PRO A 71 23.98 -3.22 -0.76
CA PRO A 71 22.96 -4.21 -1.05
C PRO A 71 22.99 -5.43 -0.10
N ALA A 72 24.19 -5.90 0.29
CA ALA A 72 24.33 -7.02 1.21
C ALA A 72 23.76 -6.70 2.60
N GLU A 73 24.02 -5.49 3.13
CA GLU A 73 23.42 -5.03 4.39
C GLU A 73 21.88 -4.96 4.29
N ALA A 74 21.34 -4.55 3.14
CA ALA A 74 19.89 -4.49 2.92
C ALA A 74 19.24 -5.89 2.85
N VAL A 75 19.96 -6.89 2.33
CA VAL A 75 19.51 -8.30 2.36
C VAL A 75 19.45 -8.79 3.80
N LEU A 76 20.51 -8.58 4.60
CA LEU A 76 20.56 -8.98 6.00
C LEU A 76 19.43 -8.33 6.81
N GLN A 77 19.21 -7.02 6.62
CA GLN A 77 18.12 -6.29 7.29
C GLN A 77 16.73 -6.88 6.97
N ARG A 78 16.49 -7.28 5.72
CA ARG A 78 15.24 -7.95 5.31
C ARG A 78 15.10 -9.32 5.96
N GLU A 79 16.17 -10.12 6.01
CA GLU A 79 16.15 -11.46 6.61
C GLU A 79 15.85 -11.40 8.10
N GLU A 80 16.52 -10.51 8.82
CA GLU A 80 16.24 -10.23 10.23
C GLU A 80 14.78 -9.82 10.42
N THR A 81 14.28 -8.89 9.61
CA THR A 81 12.89 -8.44 9.70
C THR A 81 11.88 -9.55 9.41
N SER A 82 12.17 -10.43 8.44
CA SER A 82 11.30 -11.55 8.06
C SER A 82 11.10 -12.52 9.23
N SER A 83 12.11 -12.70 10.08
CA SER A 83 12.02 -13.57 11.27
C SER A 83 11.02 -13.06 12.32
N LEU A 84 10.72 -11.76 12.32
CA LEU A 84 9.83 -11.10 13.29
C LEU A 84 8.37 -11.06 12.84
N ALA A 85 8.11 -11.28 11.55
CA ALA A 85 6.77 -11.24 10.97
C ALA A 85 5.90 -12.47 11.31
N GLY A 86 6.35 -13.33 12.23
CA GLY A 86 5.69 -14.58 12.60
C GLY A 86 4.39 -14.43 13.39
N GLN A 87 3.40 -15.24 12.98
CA GLN A 87 2.09 -15.61 13.59
C GLN A 87 0.99 -14.55 13.74
N SER A 88 1.25 -13.26 13.54
CA SER A 88 0.22 -12.19 13.63
C SER A 88 0.11 -11.39 12.33
N TYR A 89 -1.05 -10.77 12.09
CA TYR A 89 -1.23 -9.86 10.95
C TYR A 89 -0.20 -8.73 11.01
N THR A 90 0.73 -8.73 10.06
CA THR A 90 1.92 -7.87 10.08
C THR A 90 1.91 -6.90 8.90
N VAL A 91 2.10 -5.62 9.18
CA VAL A 91 2.35 -4.56 8.21
C VAL A 91 3.80 -4.12 8.36
N ILE A 92 4.50 -3.96 7.25
CA ILE A 92 5.89 -3.55 7.20
C ILE A 92 5.96 -2.16 6.58
N VAL A 93 6.54 -1.21 7.30
CA VAL A 93 6.66 0.18 6.88
C VAL A 93 8.12 0.59 6.88
N SER A 94 8.64 0.90 5.69
CA SER A 94 9.99 1.41 5.54
C SER A 94 10.06 2.94 5.68
N GLU A 95 11.14 3.43 6.25
CA GLU A 95 11.37 4.86 6.50
C GLU A 95 11.27 5.69 5.20
N ASP A 96 11.80 5.19 4.08
CA ASP A 96 11.73 5.89 2.79
C ASP A 96 10.28 6.13 2.32
N ARG A 97 9.40 5.12 2.47
CA ARG A 97 7.98 5.28 2.14
C ARG A 97 7.32 6.32 3.04
N TRP A 98 7.59 6.26 4.35
CA TRP A 98 7.06 7.23 5.30
C TRP A 98 7.53 8.65 4.99
N MET A 99 8.83 8.84 4.79
CA MET A 99 9.39 10.17 4.53
C MET A 99 8.96 10.74 3.17
N LYS A 100 8.73 9.88 2.17
CA LYS A 100 8.26 10.30 0.84
C LYS A 100 6.80 10.73 0.81
N SER A 101 5.93 10.03 1.54
CA SER A 101 4.48 10.23 1.48
C SER A 101 3.82 9.86 2.82
N PRO A 102 4.13 10.58 3.91
CA PRO A 102 3.76 10.16 5.26
C PRO A 102 2.26 9.98 5.43
N GLU A 103 1.45 10.64 4.62
CA GLU A 103 0.01 10.70 4.81
C GLU A 103 -0.74 9.59 4.06
N ILE A 104 -0.23 9.19 2.89
CA ILE A 104 -0.67 7.95 2.23
C ILE A 104 -0.34 6.77 3.15
N ILE A 105 0.87 6.76 3.72
CA ILE A 105 1.31 5.69 4.62
C ILE A 105 0.50 5.71 5.93
N SER A 106 0.27 6.88 6.52
CA SER A 106 -0.58 7.04 7.71
C SER A 106 -1.98 6.50 7.46
N SER A 107 -2.60 6.89 6.34
CA SER A 107 -3.95 6.45 5.98
C SER A 107 -4.02 4.94 5.77
N ARG A 108 -2.98 4.33 5.21
CA ARG A 108 -2.89 2.87 5.07
C ARG A 108 -2.76 2.19 6.44
N ILE A 109 -1.88 2.67 7.31
CA ILE A 109 -1.74 2.15 8.68
C ILE A 109 -3.07 2.23 9.43
N LEU A 110 -3.71 3.39 9.43
CA LEU A 110 -5.02 3.60 10.06
C LEU A 110 -6.08 2.67 9.46
N ALA A 111 -6.08 2.47 8.14
CA ALA A 111 -7.01 1.56 7.50
C ALA A 111 -6.83 0.09 7.93
N HIS A 112 -5.58 -0.36 8.14
CA HIS A 112 -5.29 -1.68 8.71
C HIS A 112 -5.80 -1.78 10.15
N LEU A 113 -5.69 -0.69 10.93
CA LEU A 113 -6.25 -0.58 12.29
C LEU A 113 -7.79 -0.40 12.31
N GLY A 114 -8.45 -0.52 11.16
CA GLY A 114 -9.88 -0.35 11.02
C GLY A 114 -10.34 1.11 10.96
N ILE A 115 -9.48 2.09 11.18
CA ILE A 115 -9.83 3.49 11.34
C ILE A 115 -10.08 4.15 9.97
N PHE A 116 -11.35 4.17 9.54
CA PHE A 116 -11.79 4.74 8.27
C PHE A 116 -13.29 5.09 8.29
N ARG A 117 -13.73 5.96 7.38
CA ARG A 117 -15.15 6.17 7.04
C ARG A 117 -15.62 5.07 6.10
N GLY A 118 -16.73 4.43 6.46
CA GLY A 118 -17.26 3.28 5.73
C GLY A 118 -18.33 3.66 4.71
N ILE A 119 -18.19 3.20 3.47
CA ILE A 119 -19.21 3.34 2.41
C ILE A 119 -19.57 1.93 1.91
N PHE A 120 -20.84 1.64 1.69
CA PHE A 120 -21.23 0.38 1.05
C PHE A 120 -21.20 0.53 -0.48
N ALA A 121 -20.72 -0.48 -1.19
CA ALA A 121 -20.65 -0.45 -2.65
C ALA A 121 -22.01 -0.22 -3.34
N ARG A 122 -23.13 -0.58 -2.69
CA ARG A 122 -24.50 -0.30 -3.19
C ARG A 122 -24.83 1.20 -3.26
N ASP A 123 -24.16 2.01 -2.44
CA ASP A 123 -24.29 3.46 -2.39
C ASP A 123 -23.26 4.15 -3.31
N CYS A 124 -22.54 3.37 -4.11
CA CYS A 124 -21.60 3.83 -5.13
C CYS A 124 -22.06 3.45 -6.54
N GLU A 125 -21.41 4.03 -7.54
CA GLU A 125 -21.49 3.62 -8.94
C GLU A 125 -20.08 3.51 -9.53
N VAL A 126 -19.91 2.66 -10.55
CA VAL A 126 -18.64 2.49 -11.25
C VAL A 126 -18.82 3.01 -12.67
N ARG A 127 -17.86 3.84 -13.12
CA ARG A 127 -17.86 4.41 -14.47
C ARG A 127 -16.46 4.33 -15.05
N LYS A 128 -16.37 4.22 -16.36
CA LYS A 128 -15.10 4.38 -17.07
C LYS A 128 -14.62 5.83 -16.94
N ILE A 129 -13.34 6.00 -16.71
CA ILE A 129 -12.68 7.31 -16.63
C ILE A 129 -11.52 7.35 -17.61
N THR A 130 -11.05 8.55 -17.91
CA THR A 130 -9.84 8.76 -18.70
C THR A 130 -8.60 8.45 -17.88
N ARG A 131 -7.49 8.17 -18.55
CA ARG A 131 -6.20 7.95 -17.89
C ARG A 131 -5.72 9.17 -17.09
N PRO A 132 -5.83 10.42 -17.58
CA PRO A 132 -5.50 11.60 -16.77
C PRO A 132 -6.32 11.73 -15.48
N GLU A 133 -7.61 11.37 -15.51
CA GLU A 133 -8.44 11.35 -14.29
C GLU A 133 -7.96 10.30 -13.29
N ALA A 134 -7.63 9.10 -13.77
CA ALA A 134 -7.08 8.02 -12.94
C ALA A 134 -5.72 8.40 -12.35
N ASP A 135 -4.79 8.92 -13.17
CA ASP A 135 -3.46 9.36 -12.75
C ASP A 135 -3.55 10.47 -11.69
N SER A 136 -4.42 11.47 -11.89
CA SER A 136 -4.67 12.54 -10.92
C SER A 136 -5.20 12.00 -9.60
N PHE A 137 -6.14 11.06 -9.62
CA PHE A 137 -6.68 10.45 -8.41
C PHE A 137 -5.62 9.61 -7.68
N LEU A 138 -4.92 8.74 -8.40
CA LEU A 138 -3.97 7.78 -7.85
C LEU A 138 -2.70 8.46 -7.32
N ALA A 139 -2.26 9.58 -7.92
CA ALA A 139 -1.13 10.36 -7.42
C ALA A 139 -1.32 10.84 -5.97
N ARG A 140 -2.57 10.99 -5.52
CA ARG A 140 -2.91 11.45 -4.15
C ARG A 140 -3.39 10.33 -3.22
N SER A 141 -3.72 9.16 -3.74
CA SER A 141 -4.39 8.09 -2.98
C SER A 141 -3.63 6.76 -2.98
N HIS A 142 -2.63 6.60 -3.86
CA HIS A 142 -1.90 5.36 -4.01
C HIS A 142 -0.39 5.60 -3.87
N SER A 143 0.31 4.76 -3.10
CA SER A 143 1.73 4.95 -2.74
C SER A 143 2.72 4.90 -3.92
N TYR A 144 2.24 4.51 -5.09
CA TYR A 144 3.00 4.44 -6.32
C TYR A 144 2.39 5.26 -7.47
N GLY A 145 1.34 6.05 -7.20
CA GLY A 145 0.59 6.75 -8.24
C GLY A 145 -0.08 5.83 -9.26
N GLY A 146 -0.42 6.41 -10.41
CA GLY A 146 -0.96 5.71 -11.57
C GLY A 146 0.08 4.84 -12.30
N ALA A 147 -0.40 3.92 -13.13
CA ALA A 147 0.42 3.00 -13.91
C ALA A 147 0.03 3.01 -15.39
N SER A 148 0.85 2.39 -16.23
CA SER A 148 0.46 2.20 -17.63
C SER A 148 -0.72 1.23 -17.74
N SER A 149 -1.88 1.76 -18.08
CA SER A 149 -3.15 1.03 -18.07
C SER A 149 -3.94 1.27 -19.36
N ARG A 150 -4.79 0.32 -19.72
CA ARG A 150 -5.70 0.41 -20.89
C ARG A 150 -7.12 0.76 -20.47
N TYR A 151 -7.56 0.22 -19.33
CA TYR A 151 -8.88 0.41 -18.78
C TYR A 151 -8.78 1.06 -17.41
N CYS A 152 -9.43 2.20 -17.27
CA CYS A 152 -9.48 2.97 -16.03
C CYS A 152 -10.93 3.09 -15.58
N TYR A 153 -11.19 2.83 -14.31
CA TYR A 153 -12.52 2.93 -13.71
C TYR A 153 -12.48 3.80 -12.46
N GLY A 154 -13.43 4.71 -12.34
CA GLY A 154 -13.71 5.45 -11.13
C GLY A 154 -14.90 4.84 -10.38
N VAL A 155 -14.83 4.87 -9.06
CA VAL A 155 -15.96 4.61 -8.17
C VAL A 155 -16.44 5.94 -7.63
N PHE A 156 -17.72 6.25 -7.85
CA PHE A 156 -18.33 7.52 -7.46
C PHE A 156 -19.37 7.30 -6.38
N LEU A 157 -19.46 8.24 -5.44
CA LEU A 157 -20.49 8.23 -4.41
C LEU A 157 -21.85 8.55 -5.05
N LYS A 158 -22.85 7.69 -4.89
CA LYS A 158 -24.21 7.92 -5.41
C LYS A 158 -25.12 8.54 -4.36
N ARG A 159 -24.93 8.20 -3.09
CA ARG A 159 -25.76 8.66 -1.97
C ARG A 159 -24.89 9.12 -0.82
N ASP A 160 -25.32 10.16 -0.13
CA ASP A 160 -24.63 10.66 1.06
C ASP A 160 -24.90 9.74 2.27
N ARG A 161 -24.30 8.54 2.24
CA ARG A 161 -24.43 7.49 3.25
C ARG A 161 -23.05 7.02 3.67
N ILE A 162 -22.35 7.91 4.35
CA ILE A 162 -21.00 7.68 4.85
C ILE A 162 -21.12 7.31 6.32
N ARG A 163 -20.65 6.12 6.69
CA ARG A 163 -20.53 5.75 8.09
C ARG A 163 -19.34 6.47 8.70
N PRO A 164 -19.48 7.01 9.92
CA PRO A 164 -18.37 7.62 10.62
C PRO A 164 -17.26 6.60 10.88
N HIS A 165 -16.13 7.07 11.38
CA HIS A 165 -15.06 6.21 11.87
C HIS A 165 -15.63 5.21 12.88
N ASN A 166 -15.16 3.98 12.81
CA ASN A 166 -15.45 2.95 13.80
C ASN A 166 -14.69 3.16 15.13
N ALA A 167 -13.79 4.13 15.19
CA ALA A 167 -13.04 4.53 16.38
C ALA A 167 -13.41 5.95 16.81
N ALA A 168 -13.05 6.33 18.05
CA ALA A 168 -13.16 7.69 18.58
C ALA A 168 -12.30 8.73 17.82
N TYR A 169 -11.53 8.29 16.82
CA TYR A 169 -10.69 9.13 15.98
C TYR A 169 -11.52 10.10 15.12
N ARG A 170 -11.24 11.40 15.29
CA ARG A 170 -11.69 12.47 14.42
C ARG A 170 -10.51 12.95 13.57
N PRO A 171 -10.32 12.46 12.34
CA PRO A 171 -9.24 12.97 11.49
C PRO A 171 -9.46 14.47 11.24
N GLU A 172 -8.45 15.25 11.56
CA GLU A 172 -8.38 16.66 11.22
C GLU A 172 -7.84 16.84 9.79
N CYS A 173 -8.28 17.90 9.10
CA CYS A 173 -7.80 18.26 7.76
C CYS A 173 -6.28 18.37 7.61
N SER A 174 -5.56 18.65 8.71
CA SER A 174 -4.10 18.70 8.79
C SER A 174 -3.42 17.35 8.49
N HIS A 175 -4.16 16.23 8.56
CA HIS A 175 -3.64 14.88 8.36
C HIS A 175 -3.87 14.32 6.93
N ILE A 176 -4.50 15.07 6.02
CA ILE A 176 -4.78 14.63 4.63
C ILE A 176 -4.19 15.62 3.59
N PRO A 177 -3.15 15.26 2.83
CA PRO A 177 -2.56 16.09 1.78
C PRO A 177 -3.47 16.31 0.59
N GLY A 178 -3.35 17.50 0.00
CA GLY A 178 -4.19 17.92 -1.13
C GLY A 178 -5.59 18.38 -0.71
N LEU A 179 -5.92 18.29 0.58
CA LEU A 179 -7.16 18.80 1.15
C LEU A 179 -7.01 20.21 1.70
N THR A 180 -5.80 20.60 2.12
CA THR A 180 -5.45 21.92 2.68
C THR A 180 -4.62 22.78 1.71
N ALA A 181 -3.91 22.17 0.77
CA ALA A 181 -3.14 22.88 -0.25
C ALA A 181 -4.08 23.62 -1.21
N GLY A 182 -4.31 24.92 -0.94
CA GLY A 182 -5.11 25.81 -1.77
C GLY A 182 -6.61 25.90 -1.43
N THR A 183 -7.07 25.29 -0.32
CA THR A 183 -8.51 25.29 0.07
C THR A 183 -8.87 26.29 1.17
N GLY A 184 -7.88 26.88 1.86
CA GLY A 184 -8.11 27.85 2.94
C GLY A 184 -8.76 27.27 4.21
N ILE A 185 -8.80 25.94 4.38
CA ILE A 185 -9.44 25.28 5.52
C ILE A 185 -8.52 25.35 6.76
N PRO A 186 -8.97 25.89 7.91
CA PRO A 186 -8.18 25.97 9.13
C PRO A 186 -7.82 24.58 9.70
N CYS A 187 -6.64 24.47 10.31
CA CYS A 187 -6.22 23.32 11.11
C CYS A 187 -7.28 23.00 12.19
N GLY A 188 -7.60 21.72 12.40
CA GLY A 188 -8.66 21.28 13.35
C GLY A 188 -10.09 21.23 12.78
N SER A 189 -10.30 21.55 11.50
CA SER A 189 -11.62 21.43 10.87
C SER A 189 -11.98 19.97 10.56
N PRO A 190 -13.27 19.58 10.64
CA PRO A 190 -13.73 18.27 10.17
C PRO A 190 -13.37 18.05 8.71
N LEU A 191 -13.11 16.80 8.32
CA LEU A 191 -12.90 16.45 6.91
C LEU A 191 -14.08 16.96 6.05
N PRO A 192 -13.81 17.56 4.89
CA PRO A 192 -14.84 18.11 4.04
C PRO A 192 -15.80 16.99 3.63
N PRO A 193 -17.10 17.33 3.53
CA PRO A 193 -18.11 16.36 3.17
C PRO A 193 -17.86 15.84 1.75
N ILE A 194 -17.87 14.51 1.60
CA ILE A 194 -17.84 13.89 0.28
C ILE A 194 -19.25 13.92 -0.28
N ARG A 195 -19.45 14.67 -1.36
CA ARG A 195 -20.77 14.85 -1.97
C ARG A 195 -21.07 13.74 -2.98
N PRO A 196 -22.35 13.40 -3.20
CA PRO A 196 -22.75 12.59 -4.35
C PRO A 196 -22.13 13.12 -5.66
N GLY A 197 -21.64 12.22 -6.50
CA GLY A 197 -20.88 12.54 -7.71
C GLY A 197 -19.37 12.65 -7.50
N ALA A 198 -18.86 12.67 -6.26
CA ALA A 198 -17.42 12.65 -6.01
C ALA A 198 -16.82 11.27 -6.33
N MET A 199 -15.65 11.28 -6.98
CA MET A 199 -14.83 10.06 -7.15
C MET A 199 -14.18 9.72 -5.82
N ILE A 200 -14.40 8.49 -5.35
CA ILE A 200 -13.95 8.00 -4.03
C ILE A 200 -13.01 6.80 -4.13
N ALA A 201 -12.86 6.20 -5.31
CA ALA A 201 -11.81 5.25 -5.63
C ALA A 201 -11.52 5.22 -7.13
N ALA A 202 -10.35 4.72 -7.50
CA ALA A 202 -9.98 4.45 -8.88
C ALA A 202 -9.31 3.08 -9.01
N ALA A 203 -9.44 2.47 -10.19
CA ALA A 203 -8.81 1.21 -10.53
C ALA A 203 -8.28 1.22 -11.97
N GLU A 204 -7.18 0.50 -12.16
CA GLU A 204 -6.49 0.39 -13.44
C GLU A 204 -6.26 -1.07 -13.81
N PHE A 205 -6.60 -1.41 -15.06
CA PHE A 205 -6.35 -2.71 -15.66
C PHE A 205 -5.48 -2.59 -16.90
N SER A 206 -4.63 -3.59 -17.12
CA SER A 206 -3.73 -3.66 -18.27
C SER A 206 -4.49 -3.86 -19.58
N ASN A 207 -3.77 -3.77 -20.71
CA ASN A 207 -4.25 -4.38 -21.94
C ASN A 207 -4.21 -5.91 -21.85
N ALA A 208 -4.95 -6.58 -22.74
CA ALA A 208 -4.92 -8.03 -22.88
C ALA A 208 -3.52 -8.51 -23.28
N ARG A 209 -3.01 -9.55 -22.61
CA ARG A 209 -1.91 -10.37 -23.09
C ARG A 209 -2.48 -11.71 -23.53
N ARG A 210 -2.18 -12.12 -24.77
CA ARG A 210 -2.59 -13.42 -25.31
C ARG A 210 -1.55 -14.46 -24.93
N TRP A 211 -2.00 -15.53 -24.30
CA TRP A 211 -1.16 -16.67 -23.93
C TRP A 211 -1.75 -17.94 -24.51
N ILE A 212 -0.90 -18.87 -24.89
CA ILE A 212 -1.33 -20.24 -25.21
C ILE A 212 -1.18 -21.06 -23.93
N LYS A 213 -2.28 -21.61 -23.42
CA LYS A 213 -2.31 -22.51 -22.26
C LYS A 213 -3.17 -23.71 -22.61
N ASP A 214 -2.63 -24.91 -22.48
CA ASP A 214 -3.35 -26.16 -22.74
C ASP A 214 -4.03 -26.19 -24.13
N GLY A 215 -3.37 -25.61 -25.15
CA GLY A 215 -3.90 -25.49 -26.51
C GLY A 215 -4.95 -24.38 -26.73
N LEU A 216 -5.38 -23.68 -25.68
CA LEU A 216 -6.32 -22.57 -25.74
C LEU A 216 -5.60 -21.21 -25.75
N THR A 217 -6.11 -20.28 -26.56
CA THR A 217 -5.67 -18.88 -26.52
C THR A 217 -6.45 -18.13 -25.43
N VAL A 218 -5.77 -17.75 -24.36
CA VAL A 218 -6.32 -17.05 -23.20
C VAL A 218 -5.96 -15.56 -23.25
N ARG A 219 -6.96 -14.69 -23.13
CA ARG A 219 -6.80 -13.23 -22.96
C ARG A 219 -6.69 -12.91 -21.47
N SER A 220 -5.45 -12.79 -21.03
CA SER A 220 -5.07 -12.49 -19.66
C SER A 220 -4.94 -10.99 -19.43
N TYR A 221 -5.47 -10.50 -18.32
CA TYR A 221 -5.37 -9.10 -17.91
C TYR A 221 -4.78 -8.99 -16.51
N GLU A 222 -4.16 -7.86 -16.20
CA GLU A 222 -3.68 -7.54 -14.85
C GLU A 222 -4.55 -6.44 -14.24
N TRP A 223 -5.00 -6.64 -13.01
CA TRP A 223 -5.48 -5.57 -12.15
C TRP A 223 -4.26 -4.92 -11.49
N ILE A 224 -3.85 -3.76 -12.02
CA ILE A 224 -2.57 -3.12 -11.71
C ILE A 224 -2.68 -2.26 -10.45
N ARG A 225 -3.75 -1.47 -10.33
CA ARG A 225 -3.96 -0.54 -9.21
C ARG A 225 -5.41 -0.54 -8.74
N TYR A 226 -5.56 -0.38 -7.43
CA TYR A 226 -6.81 0.03 -6.79
C TYR A 226 -6.46 0.92 -5.59
N ALA A 227 -7.11 2.07 -5.49
CA ALA A 227 -7.05 2.90 -4.29
C ALA A 227 -8.37 3.62 -4.08
N SER A 228 -8.78 3.75 -2.82
CA SER A 228 -9.81 4.70 -2.38
C SER A 228 -9.17 5.98 -1.86
N LEU A 229 -9.98 7.01 -1.61
CA LEU A 229 -9.52 8.21 -0.91
C LEU A 229 -8.87 7.84 0.44
N PRO A 230 -7.84 8.60 0.88
CA PRO A 230 -7.23 8.40 2.19
C PRO A 230 -8.31 8.61 3.26
N ASP A 231 -8.57 7.58 4.08
CA ASP A 231 -9.67 7.48 5.06
C ASP A 231 -10.99 6.83 4.62
N ILE A 232 -11.17 6.43 3.36
CA ILE A 232 -12.41 5.79 2.88
C ILE A 232 -12.21 4.30 2.68
N ARG A 233 -13.13 3.50 3.25
CA ARG A 233 -13.28 2.07 2.91
C ARG A 233 -14.61 1.82 2.23
N ILE A 234 -14.53 1.29 1.01
CA ILE A 234 -15.71 0.88 0.24
C ILE A 234 -15.93 -0.62 0.45
N ASN A 235 -16.87 -0.98 1.32
CA ASN A 235 -17.23 -2.38 1.56
C ASN A 235 -17.86 -2.98 0.32
N GLY A 236 -17.20 -3.99 -0.26
CA GLY A 236 -17.55 -4.58 -1.56
C GLY A 236 -17.12 -3.74 -2.78
N GLY A 237 -16.36 -2.66 -2.57
CA GLY A 237 -15.95 -1.74 -3.64
C GLY A 237 -15.08 -2.38 -4.70
N MET A 238 -14.06 -3.14 -4.27
CA MET A 238 -13.19 -3.89 -5.17
C MET A 238 -13.99 -4.90 -6.01
N GLY A 239 -14.85 -5.71 -5.38
CA GLY A 239 -15.71 -6.66 -6.10
C GLY A 239 -16.65 -5.98 -7.10
N LYS A 240 -17.18 -4.79 -6.77
CA LYS A 240 -18.02 -4.02 -7.69
C LYS A 240 -17.27 -3.56 -8.94
N VAL A 241 -16.04 -3.07 -8.78
CA VAL A 241 -15.18 -2.67 -9.91
C VAL A 241 -14.78 -3.88 -10.75
N LEU A 242 -14.33 -4.95 -10.10
CA LEU A 242 -13.97 -6.20 -10.77
C LEU A 242 -15.11 -6.76 -11.62
N ASN A 243 -16.30 -6.86 -11.05
CA ASN A 243 -17.49 -7.35 -11.77
C ASN A 243 -17.89 -6.43 -12.93
N HIS A 244 -17.70 -5.11 -12.80
CA HIS A 244 -17.91 -4.18 -13.89
C HIS A 244 -16.93 -4.44 -15.04
N PHE A 245 -15.64 -4.59 -14.74
CA PHE A 245 -14.61 -4.92 -15.73
C PHE A 245 -14.89 -6.27 -16.41
N ILE A 246 -15.26 -7.31 -15.65
CA ILE A 246 -15.58 -8.64 -16.19
C ILE A 246 -16.74 -8.56 -17.19
N ARG A 247 -17.81 -7.82 -16.87
CA ARG A 247 -18.98 -7.68 -17.76
C ARG A 247 -18.66 -6.91 -19.04
N GLU A 248 -17.89 -5.82 -18.94
CA GLU A 248 -17.52 -4.99 -20.10
C GLU A 248 -16.50 -5.70 -21.00
N VAL A 249 -15.43 -6.24 -20.42
CA VAL A 249 -14.24 -6.67 -21.17
C VAL A 249 -14.24 -8.18 -21.47
N ARG A 250 -14.98 -8.97 -20.68
CA ARG A 250 -15.05 -10.44 -20.76
C ARG A 250 -13.66 -11.09 -20.83
N PRO A 251 -12.78 -10.84 -19.84
CA PRO A 251 -11.45 -11.43 -19.79
C PRO A 251 -11.53 -12.94 -19.54
N ASP A 252 -10.54 -13.68 -20.02
CA ASP A 252 -10.47 -15.13 -19.75
C ASP A 252 -9.85 -15.38 -18.36
N ASP A 253 -8.77 -14.68 -18.03
CA ASP A 253 -8.25 -14.62 -16.65
C ASP A 253 -7.82 -13.20 -16.28
N ILE A 254 -7.80 -12.94 -14.96
CA ILE A 254 -7.31 -11.70 -14.38
C ILE A 254 -6.26 -12.07 -13.33
N MET A 255 -5.12 -11.38 -13.34
CA MET A 255 -4.09 -11.53 -12.33
C MET A 255 -3.87 -10.24 -11.56
N SER A 256 -3.39 -10.35 -10.33
CA SER A 256 -2.94 -9.22 -9.52
C SER A 256 -1.87 -9.67 -8.53
N TYR A 257 -1.29 -8.72 -7.81
CA TYR A 257 -0.21 -8.98 -6.86
C TYR A 257 -0.53 -8.37 -5.50
N ALA A 258 -0.33 -9.14 -4.43
CA ALA A 258 -0.32 -8.65 -3.06
C ALA A 258 1.11 -8.32 -2.65
N ASP A 259 1.36 -7.05 -2.31
CA ASP A 259 2.63 -6.58 -1.73
C ASP A 259 2.74 -7.14 -0.30
N LEU A 260 3.75 -7.98 -0.06
CA LEU A 260 3.92 -8.70 1.21
C LEU A 260 4.25 -7.77 2.39
N GLU A 261 4.57 -6.50 2.12
CA GLU A 261 4.68 -5.47 3.15
C GLU A 261 3.32 -5.04 3.73
N TRP A 262 2.20 -5.35 3.07
CA TRP A 262 0.88 -4.82 3.41
C TRP A 262 -0.23 -5.85 3.54
N SER A 263 -0.17 -6.96 2.81
CA SER A 263 -1.22 -7.97 2.85
C SER A 263 -0.67 -9.32 2.36
N ASP A 264 -1.23 -10.39 2.92
CA ASP A 264 -0.95 -11.76 2.51
C ASP A 264 -1.86 -12.24 1.34
N GLY A 265 -2.78 -11.38 0.90
CA GLY A 265 -3.72 -11.60 -0.20
C GLY A 265 -5.15 -12.00 0.19
N ASP A 266 -5.53 -11.89 1.45
CA ASP A 266 -6.89 -12.07 1.98
C ASP A 266 -8.01 -11.48 1.09
N VAL A 267 -7.86 -10.23 0.66
CA VAL A 267 -8.84 -9.54 -0.19
C VAL A 267 -9.00 -10.21 -1.55
N TYR A 268 -7.91 -10.71 -2.14
CA TYR A 268 -7.98 -11.42 -3.43
C TYR A 268 -8.68 -12.77 -3.28
N ARG A 269 -8.39 -13.51 -2.20
CA ARG A 269 -9.09 -14.78 -1.91
C ARG A 269 -10.60 -14.57 -1.71
N ALA A 270 -10.99 -13.51 -1.00
CA ALA A 270 -12.40 -13.13 -0.82
C ALA A 270 -13.11 -12.76 -2.13
N LEU A 271 -12.37 -12.38 -3.17
CA LEU A 271 -12.87 -12.08 -4.52
C LEU A 271 -12.80 -13.29 -5.47
N GLY A 272 -12.44 -14.47 -4.97
CA GLY A 272 -12.36 -15.71 -5.74
C GLY A 272 -11.05 -15.91 -6.50
N PHE A 273 -10.01 -15.11 -6.24
CA PHE A 273 -8.69 -15.37 -6.80
C PHE A 273 -8.00 -16.51 -6.05
N GLU A 274 -7.21 -17.28 -6.78
CA GLU A 274 -6.33 -18.32 -6.26
C GLU A 274 -4.88 -17.85 -6.33
N GLU A 275 -4.05 -18.28 -5.39
CA GLU A 275 -2.61 -18.01 -5.44
C GLU A 275 -1.97 -18.76 -6.62
N ASP A 276 -1.18 -18.07 -7.42
CA ASP A 276 -0.60 -18.54 -8.69
C ASP A 276 0.89 -18.14 -8.80
N GLY A 277 1.58 -18.25 -7.67
CA GLY A 277 3.02 -18.04 -7.53
C GLY A 277 3.41 -16.83 -6.67
N ALA A 278 4.69 -16.54 -6.63
CA ALA A 278 5.24 -15.37 -5.93
C ALA A 278 6.34 -14.71 -6.79
N LYS A 279 6.59 -13.44 -6.54
CA LYS A 279 7.79 -12.74 -7.00
C LYS A 279 8.67 -12.46 -5.81
N GLY A 280 9.96 -12.78 -5.97
CA GLY A 280 10.95 -12.56 -4.93
C GLY A 280 11.17 -11.08 -4.60
N PRO A 281 11.93 -10.82 -3.52
CA PRO A 281 12.39 -9.50 -3.13
C PRO A 281 13.05 -8.70 -4.27
N VAL A 282 12.81 -7.40 -4.28
CA VAL A 282 13.44 -6.43 -5.19
C VAL A 282 14.37 -5.54 -4.37
N MET A 283 15.59 -5.39 -4.85
CA MET A 283 16.58 -4.46 -4.30
C MET A 283 16.31 -3.04 -4.82
N PHE A 284 16.36 -2.05 -3.94
CA PHE A 284 16.23 -0.65 -4.27
C PHE A 284 17.42 0.15 -3.77
N ALA A 285 17.86 1.11 -4.59
CA ALA A 285 18.68 2.23 -4.17
C ALA A 285 17.75 3.40 -3.83
N VAL A 286 17.94 4.02 -2.67
CA VAL A 286 17.12 5.11 -2.15
C VAL A 286 17.98 6.36 -2.03
N ASP A 287 17.56 7.43 -2.69
CA ASP A 287 18.15 8.75 -2.49
C ASP A 287 17.59 9.38 -1.20
N THR A 288 18.43 9.50 -0.18
CA THR A 288 18.09 10.03 1.16
C THR A 288 17.70 11.51 1.16
N ARG A 289 17.96 12.26 0.07
CA ARG A 289 17.51 13.66 -0.06
C ARG A 289 16.06 13.76 -0.51
N THR A 290 15.66 12.88 -1.43
CA THR A 290 14.33 12.92 -2.08
C THR A 290 13.40 11.80 -1.63
N TRP A 291 13.94 10.84 -0.87
CA TRP A 291 13.31 9.57 -0.46
C TRP A 291 12.76 8.76 -1.64
N THR A 292 13.36 8.95 -2.81
CA THR A 292 12.96 8.25 -4.04
C THR A 292 13.74 6.97 -4.15
N ARG A 293 13.04 5.85 -4.34
CA ARG A 293 13.64 4.53 -4.56
C ARG A 293 13.67 4.18 -6.05
N THR A 294 14.77 3.56 -6.48
CA THR A 294 14.97 3.06 -7.84
C THR A 294 15.37 1.58 -7.78
N PRO A 295 14.70 0.67 -8.52
CA PRO A 295 15.05 -0.74 -8.50
C PRO A 295 16.46 -0.96 -9.06
N VAL A 296 17.26 -1.76 -8.36
CA VAL A 296 18.61 -2.17 -8.77
C VAL A 296 18.52 -3.50 -9.49
N ARG A 297 19.08 -3.57 -10.70
CA ARG A 297 19.25 -4.84 -11.41
C ARG A 297 20.46 -5.56 -10.82
N MET A 298 20.22 -6.59 -10.02
CA MET A 298 21.27 -7.51 -9.61
C MET A 298 21.51 -8.50 -10.76
N ALA A 299 22.76 -8.70 -11.17
CA ALA A 299 23.09 -9.78 -12.10
C ALA A 299 22.78 -11.13 -11.43
N ALA A 300 22.27 -12.10 -12.20
CA ALA A 300 21.98 -13.44 -11.66
C ALA A 300 23.30 -14.11 -11.22
N GLY A 301 23.51 -14.24 -9.91
CA GLY A 301 24.68 -14.89 -9.31
C GLY A 301 25.50 -14.03 -8.35
N ASP A 302 25.36 -12.70 -8.38
CA ASP A 302 26.14 -11.81 -7.52
C ASP A 302 25.33 -11.34 -6.31
N THR A 303 25.43 -12.09 -5.21
CA THR A 303 24.92 -11.64 -3.91
C THR A 303 25.83 -10.60 -3.23
N ALA A 304 26.95 -10.19 -3.83
CA ALA A 304 27.97 -9.39 -3.14
C ALA A 304 28.46 -8.11 -3.84
N THR A 305 28.25 -7.90 -5.15
CA THR A 305 28.88 -6.76 -5.85
C THR A 305 27.98 -6.18 -6.95
N ALA A 306 26.91 -5.49 -6.57
CA ALA A 306 26.29 -4.56 -7.51
C ALA A 306 27.21 -3.35 -7.63
N ASP A 307 27.81 -3.14 -8.81
CA ASP A 307 28.54 -1.93 -9.13
C ASP A 307 27.58 -0.71 -9.04
N PRO A 308 27.81 0.24 -8.11
CA PRO A 308 27.01 1.45 -7.99
C PRO A 308 26.97 2.30 -9.28
N SER A 309 27.88 2.05 -10.22
CA SER A 309 27.98 2.78 -11.48
C SER A 309 26.87 2.46 -12.49
N ALA A 310 26.18 1.33 -12.36
CA ALA A 310 25.13 0.88 -13.29
C ALA A 310 23.73 1.48 -13.01
N ILE A 311 23.62 2.41 -12.04
CA ILE A 311 22.38 3.12 -11.73
C ILE A 311 22.22 4.27 -12.73
N HIS A 312 21.22 4.19 -13.62
CA HIS A 312 20.85 5.32 -14.48
C HIS A 312 20.43 6.52 -13.62
N GLY A 313 21.24 7.58 -13.66
CA GLY A 313 21.13 8.75 -12.79
C GLY A 313 21.86 8.50 -11.47
N GLN A 314 23.18 8.65 -11.45
CA GLN A 314 23.97 8.52 -10.23
C GLN A 314 23.52 9.55 -9.19
N PRO A 315 22.99 9.13 -8.03
CA PRO A 315 22.85 10.03 -6.89
C PRO A 315 24.26 10.37 -6.38
N ALA A 316 24.43 11.58 -5.85
CA ALA A 316 25.72 12.05 -5.33
C ALA A 316 26.30 11.06 -4.31
N ALA A 317 27.62 10.86 -4.36
CA ALA A 317 28.33 10.00 -3.40
C ALA A 317 27.98 10.41 -1.95
N GLY A 318 27.47 9.45 -1.17
CA GLY A 318 27.10 9.66 0.24
C GLY A 318 25.60 9.95 0.50
N THR A 319 24.74 10.01 -0.52
CA THR A 319 23.28 10.19 -0.32
C THR A 319 22.44 8.97 -0.68
N THR A 320 23.06 7.87 -1.10
CA THR A 320 22.36 6.62 -1.47
C THR A 320 22.42 5.61 -0.34
N MET A 321 21.27 5.02 -0.03
CA MET A 321 21.13 3.87 0.87
C MET A 321 20.34 2.77 0.16
N TYR A 322 20.36 1.56 0.70
CA TYR A 322 19.74 0.41 0.05
C TYR A 322 18.60 -0.15 0.92
N LEU A 323 17.59 -0.69 0.26
CA LEU A 323 16.46 -1.37 0.90
C LEU A 323 16.05 -2.53 0.01
N GLN A 324 15.82 -3.70 0.60
CA GLN A 324 15.21 -4.83 -0.10
C GLN A 324 13.78 -5.03 0.41
N ASN A 325 12.80 -5.04 -0.49
CA ASN A 325 11.40 -5.30 -0.09
C ASN A 325 11.16 -6.79 0.16
N PHE A 326 9.92 -7.16 0.48
CA PHE A 326 9.55 -8.54 0.83
C PHE A 326 8.99 -9.35 -0.33
N GLY A 327 8.99 -8.78 -1.55
CA GLY A 327 8.39 -9.40 -2.72
C GLY A 327 6.86 -9.30 -2.74
N SER A 328 6.22 -10.18 -3.52
CA SER A 328 4.77 -10.18 -3.66
C SER A 328 4.22 -11.57 -3.94
N ARG A 329 2.98 -11.84 -3.50
CA ARG A 329 2.23 -13.03 -3.90
C ARG A 329 1.38 -12.70 -5.12
N LYS A 330 1.37 -13.61 -6.09
CA LYS A 330 0.60 -13.49 -7.32
C LYS A 330 -0.72 -14.22 -7.15
N PHE A 331 -1.80 -13.55 -7.52
CA PHE A 331 -3.15 -14.08 -7.49
C PHE A 331 -3.73 -14.11 -8.89
N ARG A 332 -4.53 -15.13 -9.20
CA ARG A 332 -5.22 -15.28 -10.48
C ARG A 332 -6.68 -15.69 -10.29
N LEU A 333 -7.58 -14.98 -10.95
CA LEU A 333 -8.98 -15.32 -11.13
C LEU A 333 -9.17 -15.90 -12.53
N ARG A 334 -9.56 -17.17 -12.62
CA ARG A 334 -9.82 -17.87 -13.88
C ARG A 334 -11.32 -17.82 -14.18
N LEU A 335 -11.70 -17.24 -15.31
CA LEU A 335 -13.12 -17.07 -15.70
C LEU A 335 -13.53 -18.03 -16.82
N TYR A 336 -12.57 -18.49 -17.63
CA TYR A 336 -12.78 -19.48 -18.69
C TYR A 336 -13.14 -20.90 -18.20
N ARG A 337 -13.09 -21.16 -16.88
CA ARG A 337 -13.34 -22.49 -16.27
C ARG A 337 -14.70 -22.64 -15.60
N ASN A 338 -15.55 -21.60 -15.60
CA ASN A 338 -16.93 -21.74 -15.14
C ASN A 338 -17.87 -21.85 -16.35
N PRO A 339 -18.50 -23.03 -16.58
CA PRO A 339 -19.50 -23.21 -17.63
C PRO A 339 -20.74 -22.35 -17.42
#